data_AF-W1XR83-F1
#
_entry.id   AF-W1XR83-F1
#
_cell.length_a   1.000
_cell.length_b   1.000
_cell.length_c   1.000
_cell.angle_alpha   90.00
_cell.angle_beta   90.00
_cell.angle_gamma   90.00
#
_symmetry.space_group_name_H-M   'P 1'
#
loop_
_entity.id
_entity.type
_entity.pdbx_description
1 polymer ?
#
loop_
_entity_poly.entity_id
_entity_poly.type
_entity_poly.pdbx_seq_one_letter_code
_entity_poly.pdbx_strand_id
1 'polypeptide(L)' 'EGVDEIIVLDTHNDNPPDNDNWHTDVTFIETPPAGAILAAKELPSTGGDTLWTSGIAAYEALSVPFRQLLSGLRAEHDFR' A
#
# COMPACT_ATOMS: atom_id res chain seq x y z
N GLU A 1 15.64 21.99 9.62
CA GLU A 1 15.96 20.61 10.02
C GLU A 1 14.79 19.73 9.67
N GLY A 2 15.04 18.51 9.18
CA GLY A 2 13.99 17.54 8.83
C GLY A 2 13.43 16.86 10.08
N VAL A 3 12.26 16.22 9.95
CA VAL A 3 11.69 15.33 10.96
C VAL A 3 11.79 13.92 10.40
N ASP A 4 12.70 13.10 10.95
CA ASP A 4 13.05 11.79 10.38
C ASP A 4 11.86 10.83 10.35
N GLU A 5 10.92 10.98 11.27
CA GLU A 5 9.68 10.19 11.34
C GLU A 5 8.66 10.58 10.26
N ILE A 6 8.87 11.68 9.53
CA ILE A 6 7.96 12.18 8.49
C ILE A 6 8.62 12.09 7.13
N ILE A 7 8.18 11.12 6.35
CA ILE A 7 8.62 10.93 4.96
C ILE A 7 8.00 12.01 4.08
N VAL A 8 8.82 12.64 3.24
CA VAL A 8 8.37 13.60 2.23
C VAL A 8 8.34 12.90 0.86
N LEU A 9 7.14 12.79 0.30
CA LEU A 9 6.92 12.27 -1.06
C LEU A 9 6.82 13.46 -2.03
N ASP A 10 7.96 13.85 -2.61
CA ASP A 10 8.07 14.95 -3.57
C ASP A 10 8.25 14.39 -4.99
N THR A 11 7.14 14.18 -5.70
CA THR A 11 7.13 13.59 -7.04
C THR A 11 7.07 14.64 -8.14
N HIS A 12 7.94 14.52 -9.14
CA HIS A 12 8.05 15.41 -10.30
C HIS A 12 8.83 14.69 -11.43
N ASN A 13 9.17 15.38 -12.54
CA ASN A 13 9.83 14.72 -13.68
C ASN A 13 11.14 14.00 -13.34
N ASP A 14 11.92 14.55 -12.39
CA ASP A 14 13.20 13.97 -11.95
C ASP A 14 13.03 12.97 -10.79
N ASN A 15 11.83 12.89 -10.22
CA ASN A 15 11.43 11.89 -9.22
C ASN A 15 10.01 11.38 -9.52
N PRO A 16 9.83 10.54 -10.57
CA PRO A 16 8.52 10.06 -10.97
C PRO A 16 7.81 9.30 -9.83
N PRO A 17 6.46 9.26 -9.80
CA PRO A 17 5.74 8.45 -8.83
C PRO A 17 5.96 6.95 -9.07
N ASP A 18 5.97 6.17 -8.00
CA ASP A 18 6.20 4.71 -7.98
C ASP A 18 5.11 3.90 -7.26
N ASN A 19 4.06 4.57 -6.77
CA ASN A 19 2.95 3.98 -6.00
C ASN A 19 1.67 3.77 -6.82
N ASP A 20 1.76 3.73 -8.14
CA ASP A 20 0.63 3.55 -9.07
C ASP A 20 0.20 2.08 -9.26
N ASN A 21 0.54 1.23 -8.29
CA ASN A 21 0.20 -0.19 -8.25
C ASN A 21 -0.52 -0.57 -6.95
N TRP A 22 -1.33 -1.64 -6.98
CA TRP A 22 -2.00 -2.16 -5.79
C TRP A 22 -1.00 -2.81 -4.85
N HIS A 23 -0.86 -2.26 -3.65
CA HIS A 23 0.09 -2.74 -2.65
C HIS A 23 -0.46 -2.62 -1.22
N THR A 24 0.31 -3.18 -0.28
CA THR A 24 0.24 -2.89 1.15
C THR A 24 1.65 -2.50 1.58
N ASP A 25 1.77 -1.41 2.36
CA ASP A 25 3.06 -0.83 2.72
C ASP A 25 4.00 -1.85 3.37
N VAL A 26 5.21 -1.96 2.82
CA VAL A 26 6.38 -2.63 3.43
C VAL A 26 6.11 -4.07 3.91
N THR A 27 5.35 -4.87 3.16
CA THR A 27 5.05 -6.26 3.57
C THR A 27 6.25 -7.23 3.55
N PHE A 28 7.41 -6.79 3.07
CA PHE A 28 8.65 -7.57 3.03
C PHE A 28 9.42 -7.59 4.37
N ILE A 29 9.03 -6.78 5.36
CA ILE A 29 9.60 -6.84 6.72
C ILE A 29 8.72 -7.71 7.63
N GLU A 30 9.30 -8.25 8.70
CA GLU A 30 8.62 -9.18 9.62
C GLU A 30 7.42 -8.55 10.35
N THR A 31 7.49 -7.24 10.64
CA THR A 31 6.43 -6.49 11.31
C THR A 31 6.00 -5.30 10.45
N PRO A 32 5.14 -5.51 9.43
CA PRO A 32 4.69 -4.45 8.55
C PRO A 32 3.98 -3.32 9.32
N PRO A 33 3.94 -2.10 8.76
CA PRO A 33 3.22 -0.98 9.35
C PRO A 33 1.75 -1.32 9.63
N ALA A 34 1.27 -0.98 10.83
CA ALA A 34 -0.13 -1.16 11.20
C ALA A 34 -1.07 -0.13 10.52
N GLY A 35 -0.51 1.01 10.10
CA GLY A 35 -1.23 2.08 9.43
C GLY A 35 -0.33 3.28 9.14
N ALA A 36 -0.89 4.27 8.45
CA ALA A 36 -0.21 5.50 8.07
C ALA A 36 -1.14 6.71 8.20
N ILE A 37 -0.56 7.91 8.28
CA ILE A 37 -1.27 9.18 8.17
C ILE A 37 -0.71 9.90 6.94
N LEU A 38 -1.54 10.13 5.94
CA LEU A 38 -1.17 10.84 4.72
C LEU A 38 -1.74 12.27 4.76
N ALA A 39 -0.90 13.27 4.48
CA ALA A 39 -1.28 14.68 4.49
C ALA A 39 -0.82 15.38 3.20
N ALA A 40 -1.79 15.81 2.39
CA ALA A 40 -1.50 16.54 1.16
C ALA A 40 -0.87 17.91 1.44
N LYS A 41 0.24 18.23 0.76
CA LYS A 41 0.98 19.50 0.92
C LYS A 41 0.93 20.36 -0.33
N GLU A 42 1.29 19.77 -1.47
CA GLU A 42 1.23 20.36 -2.80
C GLU A 42 0.62 19.31 -3.75
N LEU A 43 -0.29 19.74 -4.62
CA LEU A 43 -1.06 18.87 -5.51
C LEU A 43 -1.05 19.43 -6.93
N PRO A 44 -1.17 18.57 -7.97
CA PRO A 44 -1.39 19.03 -9.33
C PRO A 44 -2.77 19.70 -9.46
N SER A 45 -3.00 20.40 -10.58
CA SER A 45 -4.30 21.01 -10.87
C SER A 45 -5.44 19.98 -11.00
N THR A 46 -5.11 18.73 -11.33
CA THR A 46 -6.04 17.60 -11.44
C THR A 46 -5.26 16.28 -11.37
N GLY A 47 -5.95 15.19 -11.02
CA GLY A 47 -5.35 13.86 -10.85
C GLY A 47 -4.63 13.70 -9.51
N GLY A 48 -3.93 12.58 -9.34
CA GLY A 48 -3.30 12.23 -8.06
C GLY A 48 -4.25 11.54 -7.07
N ASP A 49 -5.39 11.04 -7.55
CA ASP A 49 -6.35 10.28 -6.76
C ASP A 49 -5.67 9.05 -6.12
N THR A 50 -5.98 8.81 -4.84
CA THR A 50 -5.54 7.63 -4.10
C THR A 50 -6.73 6.71 -3.87
N LEU A 51 -6.54 5.41 -4.09
CA LEU A 51 -7.58 4.40 -3.90
C LEU A 51 -7.19 3.43 -2.80
N TRP A 52 -8.20 2.89 -2.12
CA TRP A 52 -8.07 1.81 -1.14
C TRP A 52 -8.99 0.66 -1.50
N THR A 53 -8.62 -0.54 -1.05
CA THR A 53 -9.44 -1.75 -1.17
C THR A 53 -9.47 -2.50 0.16
N SER A 54 -10.57 -3.21 0.43
CA SER A 54 -10.74 -4.00 1.66
C SER A 54 -10.40 -5.47 1.42
N GLY A 55 -9.29 -5.93 2.01
CA GLY A 55 -8.90 -7.35 1.99
C GLY A 55 -9.92 -8.25 2.71
N ILE A 56 -10.59 -7.73 3.75
CA ILE A 56 -11.67 -8.43 4.46
C ILE A 56 -12.83 -8.72 3.50
N ALA A 57 -13.32 -7.69 2.82
CA ALA A 57 -14.45 -7.83 1.89
C ALA A 57 -14.08 -8.76 0.70
N ALA A 58 -12.86 -8.66 0.19
CA ALA A 58 -12.37 -9.54 -0.87
C ALA A 58 -12.36 -11.02 -0.43
N TYR A 59 -11.89 -11.30 0.79
CA TYR A 59 -11.90 -12.65 1.35
C TYR A 59 -13.32 -13.17 1.60
N GLU A 60 -14.23 -12.33 2.12
CA GLU A 60 -15.64 -12.69 2.35
C GLU A 60 -16.40 -13.00 1.05
N ALA A 61 -16.01 -12.36 -0.06
CA ALA A 61 -16.61 -12.59 -1.38
C ALA A 61 -16.18 -13.92 -2.03
N LEU A 62 -15.11 -14.56 -1.55
CA LEU A 62 -14.65 -15.85 -2.09
C LEU A 62 -15.67 -16.95 -1.83
N SER A 63 -15.72 -17.94 -2.74
CA SER A 63 -16.48 -19.16 -2.50
C SER A 63 -15.92 -19.94 -1.30
N VAL A 64 -16.77 -20.72 -0.63
CA VAL A 64 -16.34 -21.53 0.53
C VAL A 64 -15.13 -22.42 0.18
N PRO A 65 -15.08 -23.12 -0.98
CA PRO A 65 -13.90 -23.89 -1.36
C PRO A 65 -12.63 -23.05 -1.50
N PHE A 66 -12.71 -21.83 -2.03
CA PHE A 66 -11.55 -20.93 -2.15
C PHE A 66 -11.08 -20.41 -0.80
N ARG A 67 -12.01 -20.07 0.11
CA ARG A 67 -11.63 -19.68 1.47
C ARG A 67 -10.88 -20.81 2.19
N GLN A 68 -11.36 -22.05 2.07
CA GLN A 68 -10.68 -23.23 2.63
C GLN A 68 -9.32 -23.47 1.98
N LEU A 69 -9.22 -23.30 0.65
CA LEU A 69 -7.98 -23.47 -0.09
C LEU A 69 -6.89 -22.49 0.39
N LEU A 70 -7.23 -21.21 0.55
CA LEU A 70 -6.25 -20.17 0.87
C LEU A 70 -5.93 -20.07 2.36
N SER A 71 -6.87 -20.46 3.23
CA SER A 71 -6.70 -20.40 4.69
C SER A 71 -5.53 -21.28 5.15
N GLY A 72 -4.57 -20.67 5.85
CA GLY A 72 -3.40 -21.37 6.40
C GLY A 72 -2.22 -21.51 5.43
N LEU A 73 -2.36 -21.07 4.18
CA LEU A 73 -1.22 -20.94 3.27
C LEU A 73 -0.33 -19.75 3.65
N ARG A 74 0.90 -19.77 3.14
CA ARG A 74 1.89 -18.71 3.30
C ARG A 74 2.33 -18.22 1.92
N ALA A 75 2.66 -16.95 1.82
CA ALA A 75 3.22 -16.32 0.62
C ALA A 75 4.58 -15.70 0.96
N GLU A 76 5.49 -15.68 0.00
CA GLU A 76 6.74 -14.91 0.09
C GLU A 76 6.48 -13.46 -0.33
N HIS A 77 7.16 -12.52 0.32
CA HIS A 77 7.11 -11.09 0.01
C HIS A 77 8.56 -10.62 -0.23
N ASP A 78 8.83 -10.10 -1.44
CA ASP A 78 10.15 -9.59 -1.84
C ASP A 78 10.01 -8.14 -2.33
N PHE A 79 11.04 -7.33 -2.07
CA PHE A 79 11.15 -5.92 -2.46
C PHE A 79 12.05 -5.73 -3.69
N ARG A 80 12.68 -6.81 -4.18
CA ARG A 80 13.57 -6.76 -5.34
C ARG A 80 12.85 -6.62 -6.67
#